data_AF-A0A924ZF69-F1
#
_entry.id   AF-A0A924ZF69-F1
#
_cell.length_a   1.000
_cell.length_b   1.000
_cell.length_c   1.000
_cell.angle_alpha   90.00
_cell.angle_beta   90.00
_cell.angle_gamma   90.00
#
_symmetry.space_group_name_H-M   'P 1'
#
loop_
_entity.id
_entity.type
_entity.pdbx_description
1 polymer ?
#
loop_
_entity_poly.entity_id
_entity_poly.type
_entity_poly.pdbx_seq_one_letter_code
_entity_poly.pdbx_strand_id
1 'polypeptide(L)'
;MPRFAANLSMMFNEVAFVDRFAATAKAGFDAVEFLFPYDFDPGVIADALHQNGLTQALFNLPPGDGAAGERGLAVLPGREAELRASVQTALIYAAA
;
A
#
# COMPACT_ATOMS: atom_id res chain seq x y z
N MET A 1 13.80 -21.12 0.73
CA MET A 1 14.11 -20.05 1.71
C MET A 1 12.93 -19.08 1.75
N PRO A 2 12.72 -18.31 2.84
CA PRO A 2 11.70 -17.26 2.88
C PRO A 2 11.89 -16.25 1.75
N ARG A 3 10.78 -15.70 1.22
CA ARG A 3 10.78 -14.54 0.32
C ARG A 3 10.45 -13.31 1.16
N PHE A 4 11.29 -12.27 1.06
CA PHE A 4 11.13 -11.05 1.84
C PHE A 4 10.50 -9.94 0.99
N ALA A 5 9.60 -9.16 1.59
CA ALA A 5 9.08 -7.93 1.01
C ALA A 5 9.60 -6.74 1.83
N ALA A 6 10.05 -5.67 1.17
CA ALA A 6 10.43 -4.44 1.86
C ALA A 6 9.18 -3.62 2.18
N ASN A 7 9.05 -3.15 3.42
CA ASN A 7 7.94 -2.29 3.82
C ASN A 7 8.26 -0.82 3.54
N LEU A 8 7.70 -0.26 2.46
CA LEU A 8 8.02 1.09 1.98
C LEU A 8 7.45 2.20 2.86
N SER A 9 6.56 1.90 3.80
CA SER A 9 6.13 2.87 4.81
C SER A 9 7.17 3.06 5.91
N MET A 10 8.05 2.08 6.11
CA MET A 10 9.05 2.06 7.19
C MET A 10 10.49 2.17 6.67
N MET A 11 10.76 1.69 5.46
CA MET A 11 12.08 1.64 4.83
C MET A 11 12.17 2.64 3.68
N PHE A 12 13.41 3.00 3.31
CA PHE A 12 13.71 3.93 2.21
C PHE A 12 13.07 5.31 2.37
N ASN A 13 12.91 5.76 3.62
CA ASN A 13 12.31 7.05 3.95
C ASN A 13 13.20 8.25 3.58
N GLU A 14 14.43 8.01 3.13
CA GLU A 14 15.36 9.00 2.61
C GLU A 14 14.92 9.57 1.25
N VAL A 15 13.98 8.91 0.55
CA VAL A 15 13.43 9.33 -0.74
C VAL A 15 11.89 9.38 -0.73
N ALA A 16 11.31 10.06 -1.73
CA ALA A 16 9.86 10.15 -1.90
C ALA A 16 9.26 8.77 -2.19
N PHE A 17 7.98 8.56 -1.84
CA PHE A 17 7.33 7.24 -1.86
C PHE A 17 7.50 6.47 -3.18
N VAL A 18 7.25 7.12 -4.32
CA VAL A 18 7.36 6.47 -5.64
C VAL A 18 8.81 6.08 -5.97
N ASP A 19 9.80 6.84 -5.50
CA ASP A 19 11.22 6.53 -5.72
C ASP A 19 11.70 5.31 -4.89
N ARG A 20 10.94 4.93 -3.84
CA ARG A 20 11.29 3.80 -2.97
C ARG A 20 11.21 2.46 -3.69
N PHE A 21 10.39 2.35 -4.73
CA PHE A 21 10.29 1.13 -5.54
C PHE A 21 11.62 0.84 -6.24
N ALA A 22 12.23 1.86 -6.87
CA ALA A 22 13.55 1.72 -7.48
C ALA A 22 14.65 1.44 -6.45
N ALA A 23 14.60 2.11 -5.29
CA ALA A 23 15.53 1.83 -4.19
C ALA A 23 15.42 0.37 -3.69
N THR A 24 14.20 -0.16 -3.64
CA THR A 24 13.91 -1.52 -3.18
C THR A 24 14.44 -2.58 -4.15
N ALA A 25 14.18 -2.41 -5.45
CA ALA A 25 14.72 -3.32 -6.46
C ALA A 25 16.26 -3.30 -6.48
N LYS A 26 16.87 -2.11 -6.35
CA LYS A 26 18.32 -1.97 -6.24
C LYS A 26 18.90 -2.66 -4.99
N ALA A 27 18.14 -2.73 -3.91
CA ALA A 27 18.52 -3.45 -2.70
C ALA A 27 18.33 -4.98 -2.80
N GLY A 28 17.83 -5.50 -3.93
CA GLY A 28 17.71 -6.94 -4.21
C GLY A 28 16.43 -7.59 -3.69
N PHE A 29 15.40 -6.80 -3.38
CA PHE A 29 14.07 -7.34 -3.08
C PHE A 29 13.27 -7.56 -4.36
N ASP A 30 12.47 -8.62 -4.37
CA ASP A 30 11.53 -8.92 -5.47
C ASP A 30 10.08 -8.52 -5.13
N ALA A 31 9.83 -8.04 -3.91
CA ALA A 31 8.50 -7.71 -3.43
C ALA A 31 8.50 -6.51 -2.48
N VAL A 32 7.36 -5.82 -2.43
CA VAL A 32 7.10 -4.67 -1.56
C VAL A 32 5.77 -4.80 -0.84
N GLU A 33 5.70 -4.16 0.32
CA GLU A 33 4.45 -3.85 1.00
C GLU A 33 4.46 -2.40 1.49
N PHE A 34 3.30 -1.84 1.79
CA PHE A 34 3.15 -0.53 2.42
C PHE A 34 1.76 -0.41 3.02
N LEU A 35 1.54 0.55 3.92
CA LEU A 35 0.28 0.64 4.63
C LEU A 35 -0.85 1.16 3.73
N PHE A 36 -0.74 2.37 3.19
CA PHE A 36 -1.86 3.06 2.54
C PHE A 36 -1.42 3.71 1.22
N PRO A 37 -1.93 3.24 0.07
CA PRO A 37 -1.59 3.82 -1.25
C PRO A 37 -2.47 5.01 -1.67
N TYR A 38 -3.51 5.34 -0.90
CA TYR A 38 -4.68 6.09 -1.38
C TYR A 38 -4.44 7.57 -1.74
N ASP A 39 -3.27 8.12 -1.42
CA ASP A 39 -2.85 9.46 -1.85
C ASP A 39 -2.26 9.47 -3.28
N PHE A 40 -2.08 8.29 -3.87
CA PHE A 40 -1.54 8.12 -5.22
C PHE A 40 -2.59 7.47 -6.12
N ASP A 41 -2.55 7.83 -7.41
CA ASP A 41 -3.30 7.11 -8.43
C ASP A 41 -2.81 5.64 -8.50
N PRO A 42 -3.71 4.64 -8.57
CA PRO A 42 -3.31 3.24 -8.62
C PRO A 42 -2.39 2.92 -9.81
N GLY A 43 -2.56 3.60 -10.95
CA GLY A 43 -1.70 3.41 -12.13
C GLY A 43 -0.26 3.85 -11.90
N VAL A 44 -0.03 4.89 -11.09
CA VAL A 44 1.33 5.32 -10.71
C VAL A 44 2.05 4.23 -9.92
N ILE A 45 1.33 3.54 -9.04
CA ILE A 45 1.87 2.44 -8.24
C ILE A 45 2.13 1.21 -9.13
N ALA A 46 1.16 0.86 -9.99
CA ALA A 46 1.29 -0.25 -10.93
C ALA A 46 2.50 -0.06 -11.87
N ASP A 47 2.68 1.13 -12.42
CA ASP A 47 3.83 1.47 -13.24
C ASP A 47 5.15 1.35 -12.47
N ALA A 48 5.20 1.85 -11.23
CA ALA A 48 6.40 1.74 -10.39
C ALA A 48 6.75 0.29 -10.05
N LEU A 49 5.75 -0.56 -9.79
CA LEU A 49 5.95 -2.00 -9.60
C LEU A 49 6.50 -2.66 -10.86
N HIS A 50 5.86 -2.41 -12.02
CA HIS A 50 6.23 -3.01 -13.29
C HIS A 50 7.63 -2.60 -13.75
N GLN A 51 7.96 -1.30 -13.70
CA GLN A 51 9.26 -0.77 -14.11
C GLN A 51 10.42 -1.35 -13.28
N ASN A 52 10.16 -1.75 -12.02
CA ASN A 52 11.16 -2.27 -11.10
C ASN A 52 11.09 -3.79 -10.91
N GLY A 53 10.19 -4.48 -11.61
CA GLY A 53 10.01 -5.94 -11.49
C GLY A 53 9.56 -6.41 -10.11
N LEU A 54 8.83 -5.57 -9.38
CA LEU A 54 8.41 -5.83 -7.99
C LEU A 54 7.01 -6.43 -7.92
N THR A 55 6.83 -7.35 -6.98
CA THR A 55 5.50 -7.87 -6.61
C THR A 55 4.91 -7.07 -5.45
N GLN A 56 3.65 -6.64 -5.56
CA GLN A 56 2.91 -6.12 -4.40
C GLN A 56 2.49 -7.29 -3.49
N ALA A 57 3.05 -7.36 -2.29
CA ALA A 57 2.73 -8.41 -1.33
C ALA A 57 1.53 -8.07 -0.44
N LEU A 58 1.43 -6.81 0.01
CA LEU A 58 0.41 -6.38 0.98
C LEU A 58 0.18 -4.87 0.93
N PHE A 59 -1.06 -4.44 1.14
CA PHE A 59 -1.42 -3.11 1.65
C PHE A 59 -2.73 -3.17 2.43
N ASN A 60 -3.05 -2.12 3.17
CA ASN A 60 -4.22 -2.07 4.05
C ASN A 60 -5.39 -1.34 3.39
N LEU A 61 -6.63 -1.68 3.80
CA LEU A 61 -7.83 -0.88 3.51
C LEU A 61 -7.67 0.58 4.02
N PRO A 62 -8.48 1.54 3.51
CA PRO A 62 -8.52 2.89 4.06
C PRO A 62 -8.72 2.87 5.59
N PRO A 63 -7.91 3.62 6.36
CA PRO A 63 -7.88 3.51 7.82
C PRO A 63 -9.01 4.27 8.54
N GLY A 64 -9.86 5.00 7.80
CA GLY A 64 -10.75 6.02 8.36
C GLY A 64 -10.01 7.35 8.56
N ASP A 65 -10.45 8.15 9.52
CA ASP A 65 -9.80 9.40 9.91
C ASP A 65 -8.60 9.14 10.84
N GLY A 66 -7.44 8.94 10.22
CA GLY A 66 -6.19 8.73 10.94
C GLY A 66 -5.80 9.91 11.85
N ALA A 67 -6.19 11.15 11.50
CA ALA A 67 -5.90 12.36 12.27
C ALA A 67 -6.78 12.47 13.52
N ALA A 68 -8.02 11.98 13.46
CA ALA A 68 -8.89 11.78 14.61
C ALA A 68 -8.50 10.55 15.46
N GLY A 69 -7.47 9.80 15.05
CA GLY A 69 -6.98 8.63 15.79
C GLY A 69 -7.63 7.30 15.38
N GLU A 70 -8.44 7.26 14.32
CA GLU A 70 -9.01 6.00 13.82
C GLU A 70 -7.91 5.05 13.30
N ARG A 71 -8.12 3.75 13.46
CA ARG A 71 -7.17 2.69 13.10
C ARG A 71 -7.88 1.53 12.39
N GLY A 72 -8.75 1.88 11.46
CA GLY A 72 -9.59 0.95 10.71
C GLY A 72 -11.05 0.90 11.19
N LEU A 73 -11.91 0.42 10.31
CA LEU A 73 -13.37 0.49 10.45
C LEU A 73 -14.04 -0.86 10.74
N ALA A 74 -13.30 -1.97 10.63
CA ALA A 74 -13.86 -3.32 10.56
C ALA A 74 -14.67 -3.75 11.80
N VAL A 75 -14.38 -3.15 12.95
CA VAL A 75 -15.01 -3.48 14.24
C VAL A 75 -15.79 -2.29 14.83
N LEU A 76 -16.13 -1.28 14.02
CA LEU A 76 -16.89 -0.10 14.45
C LEU A 76 -18.38 -0.28 14.09
N PRO A 77 -19.27 -0.54 15.07
CA PRO A 77 -20.70 -0.68 14.80
C PRO A 77 -21.29 0.58 14.16
N GLY A 78 -22.13 0.41 13.14
CA GLY A 78 -22.76 1.52 12.41
C GLY A 78 -21.90 2.13 11.29
N ARG A 79 -20.69 1.62 11.06
CA ARG A 79 -19.78 2.04 9.97
C ARG A 79 -19.65 1.00 8.86
N GLU A 80 -20.53 0.00 8.81
CA GLU A 80 -20.45 -1.14 7.88
C GLU A 80 -20.54 -0.71 6.41
N ALA A 81 -21.35 0.32 6.12
CA ALA A 81 -21.45 0.88 4.76
C ALA A 81 -20.13 1.51 4.31
N GLU A 82 -19.44 2.18 5.21
CA GLU A 82 -18.14 2.79 4.92
C GLU A 82 -17.04 1.75 4.80
N LEU A 83 -17.03 0.72 5.65
CA LEU A 83 -16.16 -0.44 5.46
C LEU A 83 -16.37 -1.09 4.09
N ARG A 84 -17.63 -1.25 3.65
CA ARG A 84 -17.92 -1.80 2.33
C ARG A 84 -17.37 -0.93 1.21
N ALA A 85 -17.52 0.40 1.31
CA ALA A 85 -16.94 1.33 0.36
C ALA A 85 -15.41 1.26 0.35
N SER A 86 -14.78 1.13 1.52
CA SER A 86 -13.32 1.04 1.66
C SER A 86 -12.75 -0.23 1.01
N VAL A 87 -13.48 -1.34 1.09
CA VAL A 87 -13.17 -2.57 0.34
C VAL A 87 -13.26 -2.35 -1.17
N GLN A 88 -14.30 -1.66 -1.66
CA GLN A 88 -14.41 -1.35 -3.10
C GLN A 88 -13.24 -0.47 -3.58
N THR A 89 -12.84 0.53 -2.80
CA THR A 89 -11.65 1.34 -3.10
C THR A 89 -10.40 0.47 -3.17
N ALA A 90 -10.15 -0.36 -2.15
CA ALA A 90 -8.95 -1.22 -2.13
C ALA A 90 -8.93 -2.24 -3.27
N LEU A 91 -10.08 -2.75 -3.71
CA LEU A 91 -10.15 -3.66 -4.86
C LEU A 91 -9.66 -3.02 -6.16
N ILE A 92 -9.87 -1.71 -6.35
CA ILE A 92 -9.33 -0.98 -7.52
C ILE A 92 -7.80 -1.00 -7.50
N TYR A 93 -7.20 -0.73 -6.34
CA TYR A 93 -5.74 -0.74 -6.17
C TYR A 93 -5.15 -2.16 -6.26
N ALA A 94 -5.86 -3.16 -5.75
CA ALA A 94 -5.41 -4.55 -5.80
C ALA A 94 -5.46 -5.15 -7.22
N ALA A 95 -6.30 -4.61 -8.10
CA ALA A 95 -6.48 -5.07 -9.48
C ALA A 95 -5.68 -4.27 -10.52
N ALA A 96 -5.00 -3.21 -10.10
CA ALA A 96 -4.21 -2.32 -10.96
C ALA A 96 -2.90 -2.97 -11.46
#